data_AF-A0A965UC72-F1
#
_entry.id   AF-A0A965UC72-F1
#
_cell.length_a   1.000
_cell.length_b   1.000
_cell.length_c   1.000
_cell.angle_alpha   90.00
_cell.angle_beta   90.00
_cell.angle_gamma   90.00
#
_symmetry.space_group_name_H-M   'P 1'
#
loop_
_entity.id
_entity.type
_entity.pdbx_description
1 polymer ?
#
loop_
_entity_poly.entity_id
_entity_poly.type
_entity_poly.pdbx_seq_one_letter_code
_entity_poly.pdbx_strand_id
1 'polypeptide(L)'
;MVFTPDNEKTNTTGWNALPAGYAVLGGESFSGNGQTSFWWSSTADGNQGYYRLIHYAVNRFSCATADKSAVYASVRCVRKVNDNPLAD
;
A
#
# COMPACT_ATOMS: atom_id res chain seq x y z
N MET A 1 -2.82 6.27 11.77
CA MET A 1 -1.65 5.89 10.97
C MET A 1 -1.02 7.18 10.47
N VAL A 2 0.04 7.64 11.14
CA VAL A 2 0.61 8.99 10.93
C VAL A 2 2.11 8.83 10.95
N PHE A 3 2.79 9.38 9.95
CA PHE A 3 4.21 9.67 10.04
C PHE A 3 4.34 11.05 10.70
N THR A 4 4.66 11.08 11.99
CA THR A 4 5.07 12.27 12.73
C THR A 4 6.47 12.04 13.30
N PRO A 5 7.32 13.08 13.39
CA PRO A 5 8.68 12.97 13.94
C PRO A 5 8.69 12.43 15.38
N ASP A 6 7.58 12.62 16.12
CA ASP A 6 7.49 12.28 17.54
C ASP A 6 6.94 10.88 17.83
N ASN A 7 6.55 10.13 16.79
CA ASN A 7 6.40 8.66 16.82
C ASN A 7 6.02 8.06 18.19
N GLU A 8 4.92 8.53 18.80
CA GLU A 8 4.25 7.83 19.89
C GLU A 8 3.63 6.56 19.29
N LYS A 9 4.51 5.58 19.06
CA LYS A 9 4.28 4.34 18.30
C LYS A 9 3.24 3.46 19.00
N THR A 10 1.96 3.60 18.66
CA THR A 10 1.00 2.52 18.87
C THR A 10 0.89 1.61 17.64
N ASN A 11 1.99 1.42 16.90
CA ASN A 11 2.04 0.42 15.83
C ASN A 11 2.29 -0.97 16.40
N THR A 12 1.26 -1.53 17.05
CA THR A 12 1.31 -2.83 17.70
C THR A 12 1.41 -4.00 16.73
N THR A 13 1.17 -3.76 15.43
CA THR A 13 1.25 -4.80 14.39
C THR A 13 2.59 -4.83 13.67
N GLY A 14 3.46 -3.83 13.89
CA GLY A 14 4.73 -3.69 13.20
C GLY A 14 4.60 -3.37 11.70
N TRP A 15 3.38 -3.16 11.18
CA TRP A 15 3.16 -2.86 9.77
C TRP A 15 3.06 -1.36 9.52
N ASN A 16 3.76 -0.85 8.51
CA ASN A 16 3.78 0.56 8.18
C ASN A 16 3.52 0.83 6.68
N ALA A 17 2.66 1.81 6.43
CA ALA A 17 2.26 2.30 5.12
C ALA A 17 3.25 3.33 4.55
N LEU A 18 4.53 2.98 4.34
CA LEU A 18 5.50 3.95 3.81
C LEU A 18 5.06 4.51 2.45
N PRO A 19 5.06 5.85 2.25
CA PRO A 19 4.70 6.50 0.99
C PRO A 19 5.81 6.35 -0.04
N ALA A 20 5.95 5.13 -0.55
CA ALA A 20 7.02 4.76 -1.46
C ALA A 20 6.77 5.20 -2.91
N GLY A 21 5.56 5.62 -3.27
CA GLY A 21 5.18 5.94 -4.64
C GLY A 21 4.79 4.71 -5.48
N TYR A 22 4.67 4.93 -6.78
CA TYR A 22 4.29 3.94 -7.80
C TYR A 22 4.82 4.35 -9.18
N ALA A 23 4.97 3.39 -10.08
CA ALA A 23 5.30 3.65 -11.48
C ALA A 23 4.10 3.47 -12.40
N VAL A 24 4.10 4.19 -13.52
CA VAL A 24 3.08 4.14 -14.58
C VAL A 24 3.73 4.09 -15.95
N LEU A 25 2.94 3.97 -17.02
CA LEU A 25 3.40 4.00 -18.41
C LEU A 25 4.44 2.90 -18.69
N GLY A 26 4.14 1.65 -18.34
CA GLY A 26 5.11 0.57 -18.53
C GLY A 26 6.36 0.66 -17.63
N GLY A 27 6.34 1.55 -16.63
CA GLY A 27 7.47 1.77 -15.71
C GLY A 27 8.35 2.96 -16.08
N GLU A 28 8.02 3.70 -17.14
CA GLU A 28 8.80 4.85 -17.61
C GLU A 28 8.72 6.06 -16.69
N SER A 29 7.63 6.19 -15.92
CA SER A 29 7.42 7.34 -15.03
C SER A 29 7.11 6.88 -13.61
N PHE A 30 7.77 7.51 -12.63
CA PHE A 30 7.58 7.26 -11.22
C PHE A 30 7.00 8.49 -10.51
N SER A 31 6.02 8.29 -9.64
CA SER A 31 5.33 9.38 -8.94
C SER A 31 4.88 9.00 -7.53
N GLY A 32 4.46 10.00 -6.75
CA GLY A 32 3.91 9.83 -5.42
C GLY A 32 4.95 9.49 -4.33
N ASN A 33 6.25 9.57 -4.61
CA ASN A 33 7.28 9.39 -3.60
C ASN A 33 7.10 10.42 -2.47
N GLY A 34 7.08 9.96 -1.21
CA GLY A 34 6.85 10.80 -0.03
C GLY A 34 5.40 11.21 0.17
N GLN A 35 4.50 10.89 -0.77
CA GLN A 35 3.10 11.33 -0.74
C GLN A 35 2.10 10.17 -0.72
N THR A 36 2.31 9.15 -1.54
CA THR A 36 1.36 8.07 -1.78
C THR A 36 2.01 6.72 -1.55
N SER A 37 1.34 5.91 -0.77
CA SER A 37 1.66 4.49 -0.62
C SER A 37 0.69 3.70 -1.49
N PHE A 38 1.21 2.83 -2.36
CA PHE A 38 0.40 2.12 -3.36
C PHE A 38 0.82 0.65 -3.41
N TRP A 39 -0.15 -0.26 -3.28
CA TRP A 39 0.09 -1.69 -3.28
C TRP A 39 -0.87 -2.47 -4.15
N TRP A 40 -0.35 -3.52 -4.78
CA TRP A 40 -1.20 -4.54 -5.38
C TRP A 40 -1.90 -5.40 -4.34
N SER A 41 -3.16 -5.74 -4.60
CA SER A 41 -3.86 -6.85 -3.98
C SER A 41 -3.49 -8.16 -4.67
N SER A 42 -3.67 -9.29 -3.99
CA SER A 42 -3.57 -10.62 -4.61
C SER A 42 -4.75 -10.94 -5.53
N THR A 43 -5.82 -10.14 -5.49
CA THR A 43 -7.01 -10.30 -6.34
C THR A 43 -6.83 -9.61 -7.68
N ALA A 44 -7.31 -10.27 -8.74
CA ALA A 44 -7.34 -9.72 -10.10
C ALA A 44 -8.55 -10.26 -10.88
N ASP A 45 -8.92 -9.54 -11.93
CA ASP A 45 -9.91 -9.95 -12.93
C ASP A 45 -9.33 -9.71 -14.34
N GLY A 46 -9.03 -10.79 -15.06
CA GLY A 46 -8.31 -10.74 -16.33
C GLY A 46 -7.01 -9.92 -16.24
N ASN A 47 -6.88 -8.89 -17.08
CA ASN A 47 -5.74 -7.97 -17.10
C ASN A 47 -5.81 -6.87 -16.02
N GLN A 48 -6.92 -6.76 -15.29
CA GLN A 48 -7.07 -5.77 -14.23
C GLN A 48 -6.62 -6.35 -12.89
N GLY A 49 -5.68 -5.68 -12.24
CA GLY A 49 -5.30 -5.94 -10.85
C GLY A 49 -6.06 -5.01 -9.91
N TYR A 50 -6.44 -5.48 -8.73
CA TYR A 50 -6.96 -4.60 -7.68
C TYR A 50 -5.79 -4.01 -6.90
N TYR A 51 -5.84 -2.72 -6.59
CA TYR A 51 -4.83 -2.06 -5.77
C TYR A 51 -5.45 -1.34 -4.57
N ARG A 52 -4.59 -1.03 -3.61
CA ARG A 52 -4.87 -0.19 -2.44
C ARG A 52 -3.93 1.00 -2.44
N LEU A 53 -4.43 2.18 -2.04
CA LEU A 53 -3.58 3.33 -1.84
C LEU A 53 -3.99 4.19 -0.64
N ILE A 54 -3.00 4.91 -0.10
CA ILE A 54 -3.15 5.95 0.91
C ILE A 54 -2.34 7.15 0.45
N HIS A 55 -2.93 8.34 0.49
CA HIS A 55 -2.21 9.60 0.29
C HIS A 55 -2.00 10.27 1.66
N TYR A 56 -0.82 10.84 1.92
CA TYR A 56 -0.43 11.36 3.24
C TYR A 56 -1.40 12.42 3.79
N ALA A 57 -1.99 13.22 2.89
CA ALA A 57 -2.92 14.29 3.24
C ALA A 57 -4.40 13.85 3.30
N VAL A 58 -4.71 12.57 3.07
CA VAL A 58 -6.08 12.07 2.99
C VAL A 58 -6.29 10.93 3.98
N ASN A 59 -7.25 11.08 4.88
CA ASN A 59 -7.65 10.02 5.80
C ASN A 59 -8.61 9.02 5.12
N ARG A 60 -8.15 8.39 4.03
CA ARG A 60 -8.92 7.41 3.27
C ARG A 60 -8.02 6.27 2.81
N PHE A 61 -8.48 5.05 3.07
CA PHE A 61 -7.92 3.85 2.47
C PHE A 61 -8.69 3.51 1.19
N SER A 62 -8.11 3.86 0.05
CA SER A 62 -8.78 3.73 -1.25
C SER A 62 -8.46 2.40 -1.92
N CYS A 63 -9.37 1.95 -2.77
CA CYS A 63 -9.20 0.77 -3.63
C CYS A 63 -9.78 1.03 -5.01
N ALA A 64 -9.13 0.49 -6.04
CA ALA A 64 -9.60 0.52 -7.42
C ALA A 64 -8.85 -0.56 -8.22
N THR A 65 -9.11 -0.61 -9.52
CA THR A 65 -8.42 -1.51 -10.45
C THR A 65 -7.55 -0.74 -11.43
N ALA A 66 -6.47 -1.37 -11.90
CA ALA A 66 -5.70 -0.88 -13.03
C ALA A 66 -5.19 -2.04 -13.88
N ASP A 67 -4.87 -1.75 -15.14
CA ASP A 67 -4.21 -2.71 -16.00
C ASP A 67 -2.83 -3.06 -15.42
N LYS A 68 -2.56 -4.37 -15.29
CA LYS A 68 -1.33 -4.91 -14.72
C LYS A 68 -0.07 -4.51 -15.49
N SER A 69 -0.20 -4.15 -16.76
CA SER A 69 0.91 -3.67 -17.61
C SER A 69 1.14 -2.16 -17.52
N ALA A 70 0.14 -1.40 -17.03
CA ALA A 70 0.19 0.05 -17.01
C ALA A 70 0.70 0.64 -15.68
N VAL A 71 0.60 -0.12 -14.58
CA VAL A 71 0.92 0.34 -13.22
C VAL A 71 1.87 -0.65 -12.54
N TYR A 72 2.83 -0.10 -11.80
CA TYR A 72 3.76 -0.87 -11.00
C TYR A 72 3.67 -0.37 -9.56
N ALA A 73 3.24 -1.27 -8.68
CA ALA A 73 3.01 -0.98 -7.28
C ALA A 73 3.81 -1.91 -6.39
N SER A 74 4.02 -1.50 -5.14
CA SER A 74 4.69 -2.34 -4.15
C SER A 74 3.85 -3.60 -3.84
N VAL A 75 4.53 -4.73 -3.67
CA VAL A 75 3.90 -5.97 -3.18
C VAL A 75 4.46 -6.26 -1.79
N ARG A 76 3.59 -6.58 -0.84
CA ARG A 76 3.97 -7.00 0.51
C ARG A 76 3.05 -8.09 0.99
N CYS A 77 3.61 -9.09 1.67
CA CYS A 77 2.80 -10.05 2.42
C CYS A 77 2.22 -9.35 3.65
N VAL A 78 0.94 -9.58 3.92
CA VAL A 78 0.26 -9.09 5.12
C VAL A 78 -0.18 -10.30 5.95
N ARG A 79 0.00 -10.20 7.27
CA ARG A 79 -0.43 -11.24 8.21
C ARG A 79 -1.91 -11.08 8.52
N LYS A 80 -2.67 -12.19 8.57
CA LYS A 80 -4.05 -12.18 9.07
C LYS A 80 -4.03 -11.95 10.58
N VAL A 81 -5.00 -11.21 11.08
CA VAL A 81 -5.10 -10.89 12.52
C VAL A 81 -5.14 -12.14 13.39
N ASN A 82 -5.76 -13.22 12.89
CA ASN A 82 -6.00 -14.46 13.64
C ASN A 82 -4.82 -15.45 13.57
N ASP A 83 -3.81 -15.19 12.75
CA ASP A 83 -2.60 -16.03 12.63
C ASP A 83 -1.45 -15.44 13.48
N ASN A 84 -1.79 -14.78 14.60
CA ASN A 84 -0.82 -14.21 15.52
C ASN A 84 -0.44 -15.28 16.56
N PRO A 85 0.79 -15.85 16.55
CA PRO A 85 1.23 -16.81 17.55
C PRO A 85 1.50 -16.17 18.94
N LEU A 86 1.06 -14.93 19.14
CA LEU A 86 1.14 -14.16 20.39
C LEU A 86 -0.26 -13.81 20.94
N ALA A 87 -1.32 -14.41 20.39
CA ALA A 87 -2.64 -14.37 20.98
C ALA A 87 -2.85 -15.69 21.72
N ASP A 88 -2.33 -15.73 22.95
CA ASP A 88 -2.77 -16.66 24.00
C ASP A 88 -4.10 -16.14 24.59
#